data_AF-A0A951ABF8-F1
#
_entry.id   AF-A0A951ABF8-F1
#
_cell.length_a   1.000
_cell.length_b   1.000
_cell.length_c   1.000
_cell.angle_alpha   90.00
_cell.angle_beta   90.00
_cell.angle_gamma   90.00
#
_symmetry.space_group_name_H-M   'P 1'
#
loop_
_entity.id
_entity.type
_entity.pdbx_description
1 polymer ?
#
loop_
_entity_poly.entity_id
_entity_poly.type
_entity_poly.pdbx_seq_one_letter_code
_entity_poly.pdbx_strand_id
1 'polypeptide(L)' 'MHALVTAAIYFGSFLAIGLVAKLVVGHWLNLRDIDLSEIRMQLGPSRRKSRRYLLGFWRKEDPD' A
#
# COMPACT_ATOMS: atom_id res chain seq x y z
N MET A 1 8.93 -1.62 33.27
CA MET A 1 8.03 -2.33 32.34
C MET A 1 6.92 -1.43 31.77
N HIS A 2 7.16 -0.12 31.57
CA HIS A 2 6.17 0.79 30.98
C HIS A 2 6.47 1.17 29.52
N ALA A 3 7.76 1.22 29.14
CA ALA A 3 8.17 1.64 27.81
C ALA A 3 7.61 0.75 26.68
N LEU A 4 7.60 -0.57 26.87
CA LEU A 4 7.07 -1.50 25.86
C LEU A 4 5.56 -1.36 25.71
N VAL A 5 4.83 -1.16 26.80
CA VAL A 5 3.37 -0.94 26.79
C VAL A 5 3.05 0.38 26.08
N THR A 6 3.75 1.46 26.40
CA THR A 6 3.56 2.76 25.74
C THR A 6 3.86 2.67 24.24
N ALA A 7 4.96 2.00 23.86
CA ALA A 7 5.29 1.76 22.46
C ALA A 7 4.19 0.93 21.75
N ALA A 8 3.72 -0.15 22.36
CA ALA A 8 2.66 -0.98 21.80
C ALA A 8 1.35 -0.20 21.62
N ILE A 9 0.99 0.69 22.56
CA ILE A 9 -0.20 1.52 22.42
C ILE A 9 -0.03 2.52 21.27
N TYR A 10 1.08 3.25 21.21
CA TYR A 10 1.29 4.26 20.15
C TYR A 10 1.45 3.62 18.77
N PHE A 11 2.38 2.69 18.61
CA PHE A 11 2.65 2.05 17.33
C PHE A 11 1.55 1.06 16.94
N GLY A 12 1.02 0.32 17.91
CA GLY A 12 -0.06 -0.64 17.68
C GLY A 12 -1.36 0.02 17.26
N SER A 13 -1.68 1.21 17.78
CA SER A 13 -2.86 1.96 17.32
C SER A 13 -2.74 2.34 15.85
N PHE A 14 -1.57 2.82 15.42
CA PHE A 14 -1.32 3.14 14.02
C PHE A 14 -1.40 1.89 13.13
N LEU A 15 -0.80 0.78 13.56
CA LEU A 15 -0.88 -0.50 12.84
C LEU A 15 -2.32 -1.02 12.73
N ALA A 16 -3.07 -0.95 13.83
CA ALA A 16 -4.45 -1.40 13.90
C ALA A 16 -5.34 -0.62 12.93
N ILE A 17 -5.20 0.71 12.88
CA ILE A 17 -5.93 1.56 11.94
C ILE A 17 -5.59 1.16 10.49
N GLY A 18 -4.30 0.98 10.18
CA GLY A 18 -3.86 0.58 8.84
C GLY A 18 -4.41 -0.80 8.43
N LEU A 19 -4.42 -1.77 9.34
CA LEU A 19 -4.98 -3.10 9.11
C LEU A 19 -6.49 -3.07 8.89
N VAL A 20 -7.22 -2.33 9.73
CA VAL A 20 -8.67 -2.17 9.60
C VAL A 20 -9.00 -1.50 8.27
N ALA A 21 -8.31 -0.42 7.90
CA ALA A 21 -8.51 0.25 6.63
C ALA A 21 -8.26 -0.71 5.44
N LYS A 22 -7.17 -1.50 5.50
CA LYS A 22 -6.85 -2.49 4.45
C LYS A 22 -7.94 -3.56 4.33
N LEU A 23 -8.45 -4.08 5.44
CA LEU A 23 -9.50 -5.08 5.45
C LEU A 23 -10.82 -4.52 4.93
N VAL A 24 -11.21 -3.33 5.38
CA VAL A 24 -12.45 -2.67 4.94
C VAL A 24 -12.40 -2.37 3.44
N VAL A 25 -11.30 -1.79 2.95
CA VAL A 25 -11.14 -1.50 1.51
C VAL A 25 -11.10 -2.79 0.70
N GLY A 26 -10.34 -3.81 1.14
CA GLY A 26 -10.29 -5.10 0.44
C GLY A 26 -11.65 -5.79 0.39
N HIS A 27 -12.39 -5.78 1.49
CA HIS A 27 -13.74 -6.34 1.54
C HIS A 27 -14.74 -5.57 0.67
N TRP A 28 -14.67 -4.24 0.69
CA TRP A 28 -15.53 -3.38 -0.14
C TRP A 28 -15.28 -3.58 -1.65
N LEU A 29 -14.02 -3.75 -2.04
CA LEU A 29 -13.65 -4.07 -3.43
C LEU A 29 -14.16 -5.45 -3.85
N ASN A 30 -13.99 -6.45 -2.98
CA ASN A 30 -14.48 -7.82 -3.22
C ASN A 30 -16.01 -7.87 -3.37
N LEU A 31 -16.75 -7.09 -2.57
CA LEU A 31 -18.22 -7.02 -2.66
C LEU A 31 -18.73 -6.32 -3.94
N ARG A 32 -17.90 -5.53 -4.62
CA ARG A 32 -18.30 -4.77 -5.81
C ARG A 32 -17.85 -5.40 -7.13
N ASP A 33 -17.29 -6.61 -7.11
CA ASP A 33 -16.59 -7.22 -8.27
C ASP A 33 -15.53 -6.29 -8.87
N ILE A 34 -15.07 -5.30 -8.09
CA ILE A 34 -13.96 -4.44 -8.47
C ILE A 34 -12.72 -5.22 -8.07
N ASP A 35 -12.36 -6.17 -8.92
CA ASP A 35 -11.14 -6.91 -8.74
C ASP A 35 -9.97 -5.91 -8.69
N LEU A 36 -9.05 -6.13 -7.75
CA LEU A 36 -7.83 -5.35 -7.65
C LEU A 36 -7.01 -5.45 -8.93
N SER A 37 -7.22 -6.50 -9.74
CA SER A 37 -6.68 -6.61 -11.09
C SER A 37 -7.24 -5.55 -12.04
N GLU A 38 -8.54 -5.24 -11.98
CA GLU A 38 -9.22 -4.21 -12.78
C GLU A 38 -8.71 -2.81 -12.42
N ILE A 39 -8.53 -2.51 -11.12
CA ILE A 39 -7.91 -1.25 -10.67
C ILE A 39 -6.44 -1.18 -11.13
N ARG A 40 -5.70 -2.29 -11.06
CA ARG A 40 -4.31 -2.36 -11.57
C ARG A 40 -4.23 -2.23 -13.09
N MET A 41 -5.25 -2.70 -13.82
CA MET A 41 -5.40 -2.57 -15.27
C MET A 41 -5.79 -1.14 -15.67
N GLN A 42 -6.72 -0.50 -14.94
CA GLN A 42 -7.05 0.93 -15.07
C GLN A 42 -5.87 1.83 -14.69
N LEU A 43 -4.92 1.34 -13.89
CA LEU A 43 -3.64 1.99 -13.59
C LEU A 43 -2.55 1.73 -14.65
N GLY A 44 -2.79 0.86 -15.63
CA GLY A 44 -2.01 0.82 -16.87
C GLY A 44 -2.50 1.89 -17.84
N PRO A 45 -1.68 2.46 -18.76
CA PRO A 45 -0.25 2.75 -18.76
C PRO A 45 0.06 4.09 -18.05
N SER A 46 -0.76 4.51 -17.08
CA SER A 46 -0.49 5.68 -16.22
C SER A 46 0.46 5.35 -15.05
N ARG A 47 1.34 4.35 -15.23
CA ARG A 47 2.62 4.32 -14.51
C ARG A 47 3.42 5.53 -14.98
N ARG A 48 3.10 6.70 -14.43
CA ARG A 48 3.93 7.90 -14.50
C ARG A 48 5.33 7.46 -14.11
N LYS A 49 6.24 7.34 -15.10
CA LYS A 49 7.64 6.89 -15.01
C LYS A 49 8.06 6.73 -13.55
N SER A 50 7.85 5.53 -12.99
CA SER A 50 8.17 5.28 -11.58
C SER A 50 9.68 5.26 -11.50
N ARG A 51 10.24 6.44 -11.30
CA ARG A 51 11.63 6.66 -10.99
C ARG A 51 11.77 6.00 -9.61
N ARG A 52 12.26 4.76 -9.57
CA ARG A 52 12.49 4.06 -8.31
C ARG A 52 13.91 4.42 -7.87
N TYR A 53 14.02 5.02 -6.69
CA TYR A 53 15.30 5.29 -6.07
C TYR A 53 15.73 4.02 -5.33
N LEU A 54 16.56 3.21 -5.99
CA LEU A 54 17.15 2.02 -5.39
C LEU A 54 18.63 2.33 -5.14
N LEU A 55 19.04 2.27 -3.88
CA LEU A 55 20.46 2.28 -3.47
C LEU A 55 21.28 3.46 -4.04
N GLY A 56 20.70 4.66 -4.08
CA GLY A 56 21.41 5.88 -4.50
C GLY A 56 21.37 6.18 -6.00
N PHE A 57 20.72 5.36 -6.82
CA PHE A 57 20.62 5.59 -8.26
C PHE A 57 19.16 5.58 -8.74
N TRP A 58 18.84 6.54 -9.61
CA TRP A 58 17.54 6.59 -10.27
C TRP A 58 17.56 5.67 -11.50
N ARG A 59 16.90 4.52 -11.41
CA ARG A 59 16.69 3.63 -12.56
C ARG A 59 15.41 4.03 -13.31
N LYS A 60 15.52 4.22 -14.62
CA LYS A 60 14.37 4.31 -15.53
C LYS A 60 14.15 2.91 -16.08
N GLU A 61 13.00 2.31 -15.75
CA GLU A 61 12.52 1.13 -16.46
C GLU A 61 11.75 1.66 -17.68
N ASP A 62 12.41 1.69 -18.83
CA ASP A 62 11.73 1.91 -20.11
C ASP A 62 11.16 0.56 -20.56
N PRO A 63 9.88 0.51 -21.00
CA PRO A 63 9.28 -0.71 -21.53
C PRO A 63 9.79 -0.97 -22.95
N ASP A 64 10.23 -2.21 -23.21
CA ASP A 64 10.52 -2.74 -24.55
C ASP A 64 9.25 -2.87 -25.41
#